data_AF-A0A1J7IX22-F1
#
_entry.id   AF-A0A1J7IX22-F1
#
_cell.length_a   1.000
_cell.length_b   1.000
_cell.length_c   1.000
_cell.angle_alpha   90.00
_cell.angle_beta   90.00
_cell.angle_gamma   90.00
#
_symmetry.space_group_name_H-M   'P 1'
#
loop_
_entity.id
_entity.type
_entity.pdbx_description
1 polymer ?
#
loop_
_entity_poly.entity_id
_entity_poly.type
_entity_poly.pdbx_seq_one_letter_code
_entity_poly.pdbx_strand_id
1 'polypeptide(L)'
;MARFRDDPIGVFYQELEECTRHSKFYDPPRPFVLASRLLDWLRERPEVDESSARATIILETVYGGREPWAGAWNHFDERMAKGHNQCWLKLLVILLQMDSDGSFAKHLDAFYQAEMWDSRLSDLHRRSQELFGIIMRTGFYGGDDCDQAVSWFLHLATQLSTQRAMTMQHKRHLEPHILLPITEKDGINSGGQSNVFRIEVPHECISSDLVNHLKRLQRQAIPDPDYDGKSLYYEFALKKIDKEEDWVREIEFHRALRASQTEGIVQCLGSWEVQTGTKTEYYLLMEFGWSDLNQYFRSIPPPSIAQHIYDFWRSLSSVIPALSHIHNLAISSNHSSTVVRYYV
;
A
#
# COMPACT_ATOMS: atom_id res chain seq x y z
N MET A 1 -2.03 -9.74 -28.73
CA MET A 1 -2.99 -10.84 -28.57
C MET A 1 -2.44 -12.17 -29.08
N ALA A 2 -2.06 -12.32 -30.37
CA ALA A 2 -1.25 -13.47 -30.81
C ALA A 2 0.05 -13.63 -29.99
N ARG A 3 0.66 -12.49 -29.63
CA ARG A 3 1.89 -12.41 -28.81
C ARG A 3 1.88 -13.17 -27.48
N PHE A 4 0.75 -13.27 -26.76
CA PHE A 4 0.77 -13.94 -25.45
C PHE A 4 0.95 -15.45 -25.59
N ARG A 5 0.37 -16.06 -26.64
CA ARG A 5 0.51 -17.50 -26.87
C ARG A 5 1.92 -17.86 -27.33
N ASP A 6 2.56 -16.96 -28.07
CA ASP A 6 3.90 -17.16 -28.62
C ASP A 6 5.00 -16.93 -27.56
N ASP A 7 4.77 -16.02 -26.61
CA ASP A 7 5.71 -15.70 -25.53
C ASP A 7 4.99 -15.27 -24.22
N PRO A 8 4.42 -16.24 -23.47
CA PRO A 8 3.73 -15.94 -22.20
C PRO A 8 4.63 -15.27 -21.17
N ILE A 9 5.92 -15.60 -21.16
CA ILE A 9 6.90 -15.13 -20.18
C ILE A 9 7.32 -13.70 -20.48
N GLY A 10 7.65 -13.37 -21.73
CA GLY A 10 7.97 -12.01 -22.13
C GLY A 10 6.81 -11.06 -21.88
N VAL A 11 5.56 -11.49 -22.16
CA VAL A 11 4.38 -10.67 -21.87
C VAL A 11 4.14 -10.53 -20.36
N PHE A 12 4.42 -11.56 -19.55
CA PHE A 12 4.39 -11.43 -18.09
C PHE A 12 5.35 -10.35 -17.58
N TYR A 13 6.60 -10.35 -18.07
CA TYR A 13 7.58 -9.33 -17.66
C TYR A 13 7.18 -7.93 -18.11
N GLN A 14 6.57 -7.80 -19.30
CA GLN A 14 6.00 -6.53 -19.74
C GLN A 14 4.90 -6.05 -18.79
N GLU A 15 3.94 -6.92 -18.43
CA GLU A 15 2.87 -6.55 -17.50
C GLU A 15 3.40 -6.23 -16.10
N LEU A 16 4.41 -6.98 -15.63
CA LEU A 16 5.07 -6.71 -14.35
C LEU A 16 5.72 -5.33 -14.35
N GLU A 17 6.44 -4.98 -15.41
CA GLU A 17 7.04 -3.65 -15.59
C GLU A 17 5.96 -2.57 -15.61
N GLU A 18 4.90 -2.76 -16.40
CA GLU A 18 3.75 -1.86 -16.44
C GLU A 18 3.16 -1.69 -15.03
N CYS A 19 2.96 -2.77 -14.26
CA CYS A 19 2.45 -2.73 -12.90
C CYS A 19 3.44 -2.21 -11.83
N THR A 20 4.69 -1.92 -12.18
CA THR A 20 5.72 -1.49 -11.24
C THR A 20 5.77 0.03 -11.15
N ARG A 21 5.71 0.56 -9.93
CA ARG A 21 5.82 1.97 -9.60
C ARG A 21 6.96 2.23 -8.63
N HIS A 22 7.32 3.49 -8.43
CA HIS A 22 8.38 3.89 -7.51
C HIS A 22 7.82 4.71 -6.36
N SER A 23 8.17 4.34 -5.14
CA SER A 23 7.84 5.09 -3.95
C SER A 23 8.85 6.21 -3.73
N LYS A 24 8.38 7.45 -3.76
CA LYS A 24 9.12 8.69 -3.43
C LYS A 24 9.15 8.98 -1.93
N PHE A 25 8.64 8.08 -1.09
CA PHE A 25 8.84 8.19 0.36
C PHE A 25 10.31 8.00 0.76
N TYR A 26 11.01 7.14 0.02
CA TYR A 26 12.42 6.81 0.25
C TYR A 26 13.33 7.58 -0.70
N ASP A 27 14.57 7.79 -0.26
CA ASP A 27 15.65 8.33 -1.09
C ASP A 27 16.85 7.35 -1.05
N PRO A 28 17.20 6.69 -2.18
CA PRO A 28 16.57 6.80 -3.49
C PRO A 28 15.16 6.16 -3.53
N PRO A 29 14.32 6.52 -4.53
CA PRO A 29 13.01 5.91 -4.71
C PRO A 29 13.07 4.38 -4.81
N ARG A 30 12.12 3.69 -4.19
CA ARG A 30 12.09 2.22 -4.15
C ARG A 30 10.94 1.65 -5.01
N PRO A 31 11.19 0.63 -5.84
CA PRO A 31 10.15 0.04 -6.67
C PRO A 31 9.14 -0.75 -5.83
N PHE A 32 7.90 -0.78 -6.28
CA PHE A 32 6.85 -1.64 -5.76
C PHE A 32 5.85 -2.02 -6.85
N VAL A 33 5.17 -3.14 -6.66
CA VAL A 33 4.22 -3.66 -7.65
C VAL A 33 2.79 -3.35 -7.21
N LEU A 34 1.96 -2.88 -8.13
CA LEU A 34 0.50 -2.78 -7.98
C LEU A 34 -0.11 -4.19 -7.95
N ALA A 35 0.07 -4.88 -6.83
CA ALA A 35 -0.20 -6.31 -6.72
C ALA A 35 -1.65 -6.69 -7.09
N SER A 36 -2.68 -5.91 -6.72
CA SER A 36 -4.05 -6.25 -7.15
C SER A 36 -4.20 -6.29 -8.66
N ARG A 37 -3.62 -5.32 -9.38
CA ARG A 37 -3.69 -5.23 -10.84
C ARG A 37 -3.00 -6.42 -11.50
N LEU A 38 -1.74 -6.67 -11.13
CA LEU A 38 -0.97 -7.79 -11.67
C LEU A 38 -1.63 -9.14 -11.37
N LEU A 39 -2.12 -9.33 -10.14
CA LEU A 39 -2.76 -10.58 -9.74
C LEU A 39 -4.13 -10.76 -10.41
N ASP A 40 -4.85 -9.69 -10.73
CA ASP A 40 -6.09 -9.76 -11.50
C ASP A 40 -5.79 -10.09 -12.97
N TRP A 41 -4.78 -9.47 -13.56
CA TRP A 41 -4.29 -9.83 -14.89
C TRP A 41 -3.86 -11.30 -14.99
N LEU A 42 -3.19 -11.85 -13.98
CA LEU A 42 -2.79 -13.26 -13.94
C LEU A 42 -3.99 -14.22 -13.89
N ARG A 43 -5.13 -13.79 -13.34
CA ARG A 43 -6.35 -14.59 -13.20
C ARG A 43 -7.27 -14.52 -14.41
N GLU A 44 -7.14 -13.47 -15.21
CA GLU A 44 -7.92 -13.33 -16.43
C GLU A 44 -7.62 -14.47 -17.40
N ARG A 45 -8.65 -14.86 -18.15
CA ARG A 45 -8.55 -15.83 -19.22
C ARG A 45 -8.33 -15.08 -20.53
N PRO A 46 -7.28 -15.39 -21.30
CA PRO A 46 -7.09 -14.76 -22.59
C PRO A 46 -8.22 -15.18 -23.56
N GLU A 47 -8.70 -14.27 -24.39
CA GLU A 47 -9.81 -14.52 -25.33
C GLU A 47 -9.55 -15.69 -26.31
N VAL A 48 -8.28 -16.05 -26.54
CA VAL A 48 -7.87 -17.11 -27.46
C VAL A 48 -7.91 -18.50 -26.79
N ASP A 49 -7.90 -18.55 -25.46
CA ASP A 49 -7.98 -19.78 -24.66
C ASP A 49 -8.82 -19.52 -23.40
N GLU A 50 -10.13 -19.70 -23.54
CA GLU A 50 -11.10 -19.49 -22.46
C GLU A 50 -11.05 -20.59 -21.38
N SER A 51 -10.21 -21.61 -21.54
CA SER A 51 -10.15 -22.74 -20.61
C SER A 51 -9.25 -22.45 -19.41
N SER A 52 -8.16 -21.71 -19.61
CA SER A 52 -7.10 -21.53 -18.60
C SER A 52 -6.82 -20.04 -18.29
N ALA A 53 -6.47 -19.74 -17.04
CA ALA A 53 -6.02 -18.40 -16.65
C ALA A 53 -4.59 -18.15 -17.16
N ARG A 54 -4.18 -16.89 -17.32
CA ARG A 54 -2.80 -16.52 -17.73
C ARG A 54 -1.74 -17.14 -16.82
N ALA A 55 -1.99 -17.19 -15.50
CA ALA A 55 -1.10 -17.82 -14.54
C ALA A 55 -0.87 -19.31 -14.84
N THR A 56 -1.92 -20.04 -15.21
CA THR A 56 -1.84 -21.45 -15.59
C THR A 56 -0.99 -21.60 -16.85
N ILE A 57 -1.27 -20.81 -17.89
CA ILE A 57 -0.52 -20.85 -19.16
C ILE A 57 0.97 -20.55 -18.93
N ILE A 58 1.29 -19.55 -18.11
CA ILE A 58 2.66 -19.22 -17.71
C ILE A 58 3.33 -20.42 -17.04
N LEU A 59 2.67 -21.03 -16.04
CA LEU A 59 3.20 -22.22 -15.37
C LEU A 59 3.46 -23.37 -16.33
N GLU A 60 2.51 -23.68 -17.21
CA GLU A 60 2.64 -24.73 -18.23
C GLU A 60 3.86 -24.51 -19.12
N THR A 61 4.08 -23.25 -19.51
CA THR A 61 5.19 -22.82 -20.34
C THR A 61 6.52 -23.05 -19.64
N VAL A 62 6.63 -22.66 -18.36
CA VAL A 62 7.90 -22.82 -17.61
C VAL A 62 8.18 -24.28 -17.25
N TYR A 63 7.15 -25.11 -17.03
CA TYR A 63 7.35 -26.54 -16.75
C TYR A 63 7.78 -27.34 -17.98
N GLY A 64 7.50 -26.86 -19.21
CA GLY A 64 8.15 -27.34 -20.44
C GLY A 64 8.06 -28.86 -20.65
N GLY A 65 6.93 -29.48 -20.32
CA GLY A 65 6.72 -30.93 -20.51
C GLY A 65 7.53 -31.83 -19.57
N ARG A 66 8.18 -31.29 -18.53
CA ARG A 66 8.70 -32.10 -17.42
C ARG A 66 7.51 -32.72 -16.70
N GLU A 67 7.60 -34.01 -16.32
CA GLU A 67 6.60 -34.59 -15.43
C GLU A 67 6.59 -33.76 -14.14
N PRO A 68 5.48 -33.07 -13.84
CA PRO A 68 5.32 -32.42 -12.56
C PRO A 68 5.30 -33.50 -11.49
N TRP A 69 5.87 -33.23 -10.32
CA TRP A 69 5.83 -34.21 -9.24
C TRP A 69 4.38 -34.59 -8.88
N ALA A 70 4.18 -35.87 -8.56
CA ALA A 70 2.88 -36.52 -8.42
C ALA A 70 1.87 -35.68 -7.61
N GLY A 71 0.86 -35.13 -8.30
CA GLY A 71 -0.33 -34.51 -7.71
C GLY A 71 -0.34 -32.99 -7.63
N ALA A 72 0.77 -32.28 -7.89
CA ALA A 72 0.77 -30.80 -7.87
C ALA A 72 -0.15 -30.20 -8.95
N TRP A 73 -0.23 -30.86 -10.11
CA TRP A 73 -1.03 -30.42 -11.25
C TRP A 73 -2.54 -30.52 -11.05
N ASN A 74 -3.00 -31.48 -10.26
CA ASN A 74 -4.44 -31.77 -10.15
C ASN A 74 -5.23 -30.62 -9.50
N HIS A 75 -4.56 -29.61 -8.95
CA HIS A 75 -5.17 -28.51 -8.21
C HIS A 75 -4.58 -27.13 -8.55
N PHE A 76 -3.83 -26.96 -9.65
CA PHE A 76 -3.20 -25.66 -9.92
C PHE A 76 -4.20 -24.57 -10.25
N ASP A 77 -5.21 -24.85 -11.08
CA ASP A 77 -6.26 -23.88 -11.36
C ASP A 77 -7.00 -23.47 -10.08
N GLU A 78 -7.24 -24.41 -9.17
CA GLU A 78 -7.84 -24.15 -7.86
C GLU A 78 -6.93 -23.27 -6.98
N ARG A 79 -5.61 -23.47 -7.03
CA ARG A 79 -4.61 -22.70 -6.27
C ARG A 79 -4.28 -21.34 -6.88
N MET A 80 -4.51 -21.17 -8.19
CA MET A 80 -4.38 -19.88 -8.87
C MET A 80 -5.68 -19.08 -8.85
N ALA A 81 -6.80 -19.68 -8.45
CA ALA A 81 -8.07 -18.99 -8.25
C ALA A 81 -8.11 -18.13 -6.97
N LYS A 82 -8.99 -17.11 -6.96
CA LYS A 82 -9.21 -16.25 -5.79
C LYS A 82 -9.79 -17.04 -4.62
N GLY A 83 -9.30 -16.78 -3.41
CA GLY A 83 -10.03 -17.04 -2.17
C GLY A 83 -9.61 -18.26 -1.35
N HIS A 84 -8.63 -19.05 -1.79
CA HIS A 84 -8.08 -20.12 -0.97
C HIS A 84 -6.90 -19.66 -0.10
N ASN A 85 -6.82 -20.17 1.13
CA ASN A 85 -5.68 -19.98 2.03
C ASN A 85 -4.34 -20.47 1.44
N GLN A 86 -4.40 -21.23 0.35
CA GLN A 86 -3.31 -21.85 -0.39
C GLN A 86 -3.04 -21.21 -1.76
N CYS A 87 -3.45 -19.94 -1.97
CA CYS A 87 -3.19 -19.23 -3.22
C CYS A 87 -1.68 -19.02 -3.48
N TRP A 88 -1.27 -19.05 -4.75
CA TRP A 88 0.14 -19.05 -5.19
C TRP A 88 0.53 -17.96 -6.18
N LEU A 89 -0.34 -17.00 -6.42
CA LEU A 89 -0.08 -16.00 -7.46
C LEU A 89 1.07 -15.06 -7.09
N LYS A 90 1.19 -14.63 -5.83
CA LYS A 90 2.34 -13.80 -5.42
C LYS A 90 3.63 -14.61 -5.42
N LEU A 91 3.57 -15.84 -4.94
CA LEU A 91 4.73 -16.73 -4.97
C LEU A 91 5.20 -16.97 -6.41
N LEU A 92 4.29 -17.23 -7.34
CA LEU A 92 4.58 -17.36 -8.76
C LEU A 92 5.34 -16.13 -9.28
N VAL A 93 4.83 -14.92 -9.02
CA VAL A 93 5.47 -13.66 -9.44
C VAL A 93 6.89 -13.52 -8.88
N ILE A 94 7.11 -13.89 -7.62
CA ILE A 94 8.44 -13.84 -6.99
C ILE A 94 9.38 -14.85 -7.67
N LEU A 95 8.95 -16.10 -7.78
CA LEU A 95 9.78 -17.18 -8.30
C LEU A 95 10.13 -17.00 -9.76
N LEU A 96 9.22 -16.45 -10.59
CA LEU A 96 9.52 -16.12 -11.98
C LEU A 96 10.67 -15.11 -12.07
N GLN A 97 10.64 -14.05 -11.27
CA GLN A 97 11.71 -13.04 -11.23
C GLN A 97 13.03 -13.55 -10.64
N MET A 98 13.00 -14.65 -9.88
CA MET A 98 14.21 -15.33 -9.42
C MET A 98 14.80 -16.27 -10.47
N ASP A 99 14.06 -16.58 -11.53
CA ASP A 99 14.45 -17.59 -12.52
C ASP A 99 15.42 -17.03 -13.56
N SER A 100 16.68 -16.89 -13.19
CA SER A 100 17.75 -16.51 -14.12
C SER A 100 18.16 -17.64 -15.08
N ASP A 101 18.02 -18.90 -14.66
CA ASP A 101 18.69 -20.05 -15.31
C ASP A 101 17.80 -21.31 -15.50
N GLY A 102 16.46 -21.16 -15.51
CA GLY A 102 15.52 -22.29 -15.62
C GLY A 102 15.44 -23.16 -14.36
N SER A 103 15.78 -22.56 -13.23
CA SER A 103 15.70 -23.10 -11.87
C SER A 103 14.28 -23.05 -11.29
N PHE A 104 13.36 -22.31 -11.92
CA PHE A 104 11.99 -22.07 -11.45
C PHE A 104 11.28 -23.33 -10.97
N ALA A 105 11.31 -24.41 -11.77
CA ALA A 105 10.63 -25.65 -11.42
C ALA A 105 11.11 -26.24 -10.08
N LYS A 106 12.42 -26.21 -9.83
CA LYS A 106 13.00 -26.67 -8.55
C LYS A 106 12.57 -25.80 -7.38
N HIS A 107 12.51 -24.49 -7.59
CA HIS A 107 12.00 -23.55 -6.59
C HIS A 107 10.53 -23.83 -6.28
N LEU A 108 9.69 -23.92 -7.30
CA LEU A 108 8.26 -24.14 -7.08
C LEU A 108 8.01 -25.46 -6.33
N ASP A 109 8.72 -26.53 -6.69
CA ASP A 109 8.62 -27.82 -6.00
C ASP A 109 9.06 -27.74 -4.54
N ALA A 110 10.17 -27.05 -4.23
CA ALA A 110 10.64 -26.89 -2.85
C ALA A 110 9.64 -26.09 -2.00
N PHE A 111 9.07 -25.02 -2.55
CA PHE A 111 8.06 -24.21 -1.87
C PHE A 111 6.73 -24.96 -1.70
N TYR A 112 6.37 -25.82 -2.68
CA TYR A 112 5.25 -26.76 -2.57
C TYR A 112 5.39 -27.66 -1.34
N GLN A 113 6.51 -28.38 -1.27
CA GLN A 113 6.75 -29.39 -0.23
C GLN A 113 6.84 -28.77 1.16
N ALA A 114 7.21 -27.49 1.24
CA ALA A 114 7.25 -26.71 2.47
C ALA A 114 5.90 -26.07 2.84
N GLU A 115 4.85 -26.30 2.05
CA GLU A 115 3.52 -25.71 2.20
C GLU A 115 3.59 -24.18 2.35
N MET A 116 4.40 -23.54 1.50
CA MET A 116 4.53 -22.09 1.46
C MET A 116 3.46 -21.49 0.56
N TRP A 117 2.62 -20.61 1.10
CA TRP A 117 1.48 -20.00 0.40
C TRP A 117 1.58 -18.48 0.44
N ASP A 118 0.84 -17.77 -0.43
CA ASP A 118 0.79 -16.30 -0.46
C ASP A 118 0.44 -15.69 0.92
N SER A 119 -0.42 -16.38 1.68
CA SER A 119 -0.84 -15.98 3.02
C SER A 119 0.30 -15.95 4.04
N ARG A 120 1.35 -16.75 3.82
CA ARG A 120 2.53 -16.85 4.69
C ARG A 120 3.61 -15.82 4.35
N LEU A 121 3.52 -15.17 3.18
CA LEU A 121 4.55 -14.23 2.71
C LEU A 121 4.74 -13.04 3.65
N SER A 122 3.68 -12.59 4.33
CA SER A 122 3.77 -11.42 5.23
C SER A 122 4.61 -11.63 6.48
N ASP A 123 4.84 -12.89 6.88
CA ASP A 123 5.61 -13.22 8.07
C ASP A 123 7.03 -13.69 7.75
N LEU A 124 7.43 -13.72 6.46
CA LEU A 124 8.68 -14.33 6.03
C LEU A 124 9.93 -13.61 6.56
N HIS A 125 9.88 -12.30 6.75
CA HIS A 125 10.97 -11.55 7.39
C HIS A 125 11.30 -12.08 8.79
N ARG A 126 10.31 -12.60 9.53
CA ARG A 126 10.50 -13.23 10.85
C ARG A 126 10.93 -14.69 10.77
N ARG A 127 10.83 -15.30 9.59
CA ARG A 127 11.05 -16.74 9.34
C ARG A 127 12.12 -16.94 8.26
N SER A 128 13.10 -16.03 8.18
CA SER A 128 14.16 -16.07 7.16
C SER A 128 14.95 -17.38 7.17
N GLN A 129 15.15 -17.99 8.34
CA GLN A 129 15.80 -19.30 8.47
C GLN A 129 15.01 -20.44 7.80
N GLU A 130 13.68 -20.39 7.85
CA GLU A 130 12.85 -21.37 7.15
C GLU A 130 12.93 -21.17 5.64
N LEU A 131 12.88 -19.92 5.18
CA LEU A 131 13.07 -19.58 3.76
C LEU A 131 14.43 -20.06 3.25
N PHE A 132 15.49 -19.86 4.04
CA PHE A 132 16.82 -20.40 3.75
C PHE A 132 16.77 -21.93 3.61
N GLY A 133 16.12 -22.63 4.54
CA GLY A 133 15.95 -24.08 4.45
C GLY A 133 15.19 -24.55 3.20
N ILE A 134 14.18 -23.80 2.75
CA ILE A 134 13.44 -24.10 1.52
C ILE A 134 14.33 -23.89 0.30
N ILE A 135 15.03 -22.76 0.22
CA ILE A 135 15.92 -22.42 -0.88
C ILE A 135 17.09 -23.42 -0.96
N MET A 136 17.69 -23.80 0.17
CA MET A 136 18.73 -24.85 0.22
C MET A 136 18.26 -26.20 -0.33
N ARG A 137 17.00 -26.60 -0.08
CA ARG A 137 16.44 -27.87 -0.58
C ARG A 137 16.31 -27.93 -2.09
N THR A 138 16.33 -26.80 -2.78
CA THR A 138 16.35 -26.78 -4.26
C THR A 138 17.62 -27.43 -4.82
N GLY A 139 18.70 -27.49 -4.01
CA GLY A 139 20.01 -27.99 -4.42
C GLY A 139 20.65 -27.17 -5.56
N PHE A 140 20.13 -25.96 -5.82
CA PHE A 140 20.58 -25.11 -6.92
C PHE A 140 21.71 -24.17 -6.48
N TYR A 141 21.65 -23.68 -5.24
CA TYR A 141 22.58 -22.67 -4.72
C TYR A 141 23.61 -23.28 -3.76
N GLY A 142 24.83 -22.75 -3.76
CA GLY A 142 25.78 -22.95 -2.66
C GLY A 142 25.37 -22.21 -1.39
N GLY A 143 26.15 -22.33 -0.31
CA GLY A 143 25.85 -21.69 0.98
C GLY A 143 25.71 -20.17 0.89
N ASP A 144 26.73 -19.48 0.36
CA ASP A 144 26.71 -18.01 0.22
C ASP A 144 25.67 -17.54 -0.82
N ASP A 145 25.43 -18.33 -1.87
CA ASP A 145 24.41 -18.05 -2.88
C ASP A 145 22.98 -18.15 -2.32
N CYS A 146 22.76 -19.02 -1.32
CA CYS A 146 21.47 -19.15 -0.66
C CYS A 146 21.10 -17.90 0.12
N ASP A 147 22.04 -17.28 0.83
CA ASP A 147 21.77 -16.04 1.55
C ASP A 147 21.39 -14.90 0.58
N GLN A 148 22.06 -14.84 -0.57
CA GLN A 148 21.71 -13.89 -1.62
C GLN A 148 20.32 -14.16 -2.20
N ALA A 149 19.98 -15.43 -2.47
CA ALA A 149 18.68 -15.84 -2.97
C ALA A 149 17.55 -15.56 -1.96
N VAL A 150 17.78 -15.80 -0.67
CA VAL A 150 16.86 -15.44 0.43
C VAL A 150 16.65 -13.93 0.48
N SER A 151 17.73 -13.15 0.43
CA SER A 151 17.66 -11.69 0.44
C SER A 151 16.88 -11.16 -0.78
N TRP A 152 17.12 -11.74 -1.96
CA TRP A 152 16.41 -11.37 -3.19
C TRP A 152 14.93 -11.74 -3.12
N PHE A 153 14.60 -12.94 -2.64
CA PHE A 153 13.21 -13.34 -2.40
C PHE A 153 12.49 -12.36 -1.48
N LEU A 154 13.09 -12.02 -0.33
CA LEU A 154 12.50 -11.10 0.65
C LEU A 154 12.33 -9.69 0.07
N HIS A 155 13.27 -9.25 -0.78
CA HIS A 155 13.16 -8.00 -1.52
C HIS A 155 11.93 -8.00 -2.44
N LEU A 156 11.76 -9.02 -3.28
CA LEU A 156 10.62 -9.16 -4.19
C LEU A 156 9.28 -9.30 -3.44
N ALA A 157 9.25 -10.09 -2.37
CA ALA A 157 8.08 -10.26 -1.52
C ALA A 157 7.62 -8.93 -0.89
N THR A 158 8.59 -8.07 -0.55
CA THR A 158 8.33 -6.74 0.00
C THR A 158 7.68 -5.82 -1.05
N GLN A 159 8.16 -5.83 -2.29
CA GLN A 159 7.59 -5.05 -3.39
C GLN A 159 6.11 -5.38 -3.65
N LEU A 160 5.69 -6.64 -3.44
CA LEU A 160 4.32 -7.12 -3.62
C LEU A 160 3.40 -6.92 -2.40
N SER A 161 3.95 -6.53 -1.25
CA SER A 161 3.23 -6.49 0.04
C SER A 161 2.76 -5.08 0.44
N THR A 162 2.90 -4.10 -0.45
CA THR A 162 2.63 -2.67 -0.20
C THR A 162 1.18 -2.33 0.19
N GLN A 163 0.21 -3.13 -0.26
CA GLN A 163 -1.22 -2.92 0.01
C GLN A 163 -1.59 -2.88 1.51
N ARG A 164 -0.71 -3.40 2.39
CA ARG A 164 -0.96 -3.50 3.84
C ARG A 164 -0.42 -2.33 4.67
N ALA A 165 0.31 -1.41 4.04
CA ALA A 165 0.99 -0.35 4.77
C ALA A 165 0.06 0.83 5.12
N MET A 166 -0.91 1.13 4.25
CA MET A 166 -1.82 2.28 4.41
C MET A 166 -3.17 1.83 4.99
N THR A 167 -3.33 1.96 6.31
CA THR A 167 -4.53 1.50 7.05
C THR A 167 -5.02 2.56 8.02
N MET A 168 -6.30 2.45 8.45
CA MET A 168 -6.92 3.37 9.43
C MET A 168 -6.43 3.22 10.89
N GLN A 169 -5.26 2.61 11.09
CA GLN A 169 -4.72 2.25 12.40
C GLN A 169 -3.78 3.34 12.91
N HIS A 170 -3.72 3.48 14.23
CA HIS A 170 -2.89 4.48 14.90
C HIS A 170 -1.82 3.80 15.76
N LYS A 171 -0.66 4.45 15.89
CA LYS A 171 0.50 3.98 16.66
C LYS A 171 1.05 2.65 16.14
N ARG A 172 1.15 2.49 14.81
CA ARG A 172 1.81 1.32 14.22
C ARG A 172 3.33 1.51 14.21
N HIS A 173 4.06 0.50 14.64
CA HIS A 173 5.47 0.38 14.30
C HIS A 173 5.59 -0.21 12.89
N LEU A 174 6.23 0.51 11.97
CA LEU A 174 6.55 -0.02 10.65
C LEU A 174 8.03 -0.37 10.61
N GLU A 175 8.28 -1.65 10.29
CA GLU A 175 9.63 -2.15 10.07
C GLU A 175 10.30 -1.44 8.88
N PRO A 176 11.64 -1.27 8.89
CA PRO A 176 12.36 -0.54 7.84
C PRO A 176 12.19 -1.11 6.43
N HIS A 177 11.85 -2.40 6.33
CA HIS A 177 11.62 -3.07 5.05
C HIS A 177 10.20 -2.85 4.51
N ILE A 178 9.23 -2.41 5.33
CA ILE A 178 7.89 -2.11 4.82
C ILE A 178 7.99 -0.94 3.86
N LEU A 179 7.47 -1.11 2.65
CA LEU A 179 7.46 -0.09 1.61
C LEU A 179 6.11 0.64 1.59
N LEU A 180 6.16 1.95 1.84
CA LEU A 180 4.99 2.84 1.74
C LEU A 180 4.75 3.25 0.28
N PRO A 181 3.55 3.00 -0.29
CA PRO A 181 3.26 3.21 -1.72
C PRO A 181 2.94 4.68 -2.05
N ILE A 182 3.87 5.59 -1.74
CA ILE A 182 3.72 7.04 -1.96
C ILE A 182 4.42 7.38 -3.28
N THR A 183 3.67 7.70 -4.33
CA THR A 183 4.21 7.96 -5.68
C THR A 183 4.63 9.41 -5.89
N GLU A 184 3.99 10.35 -5.19
CA GLU A 184 4.38 11.76 -5.16
C GLU A 184 4.48 12.27 -3.73
N LYS A 185 5.37 13.24 -3.50
CA LYS A 185 5.60 13.85 -2.18
C LYS A 185 6.10 15.29 -2.32
N ASP A 186 5.18 16.24 -2.14
CA ASP A 186 5.44 17.66 -2.28
C ASP A 186 5.28 18.38 -0.94
N GLY A 187 6.20 19.26 -0.55
CA GLY A 187 6.05 20.08 0.65
C GLY A 187 4.91 21.10 0.51
N ILE A 188 4.05 21.23 1.53
CA ILE A 188 2.96 22.22 1.54
C ILE A 188 3.48 23.51 2.19
N ASN A 189 3.81 24.51 1.37
CA ASN A 189 4.23 25.89 1.72
C ASN A 189 5.51 26.06 2.58
N SER A 190 6.27 27.10 2.23
CA SER A 190 7.63 27.44 2.71
C SER A 190 7.68 28.47 3.86
N GLY A 191 6.55 28.73 4.53
CA GLY A 191 6.42 29.81 5.53
C GLY A 191 6.66 29.42 7.00
N GLY A 192 6.86 28.13 7.28
CA GLY A 192 7.19 27.57 8.60
C GLY A 192 7.98 26.27 8.43
N GLN A 193 8.49 25.67 9.51
CA GLN A 193 9.18 24.37 9.45
C GLN A 193 8.26 23.32 8.79
N SER A 194 8.46 23.10 7.50
CA SER A 194 7.56 22.36 6.63
C SER A 194 7.72 20.86 6.87
N ASN A 195 7.07 20.37 7.91
CA ASN A 195 6.96 18.95 8.22
C ASN A 195 5.62 18.37 7.71
N VAL A 196 4.98 18.98 6.69
CA VAL A 196 3.74 18.47 6.08
C VAL A 196 3.91 18.40 4.57
N PHE A 197 3.51 17.26 4.00
CA PHE A 197 3.66 16.94 2.59
C PHE A 197 2.29 16.58 1.98
N ARG A 198 2.00 17.05 0.77
CA ARG A 198 1.00 16.43 -0.11
C ARG A 198 1.63 15.13 -0.59
N ILE A 199 0.89 14.03 -0.47
CA ILE A 199 1.31 12.74 -1.00
C ILE A 199 0.24 12.14 -1.88
N GLU A 200 0.66 11.36 -2.87
CA GLU A 200 -0.24 10.59 -3.73
C GLU A 200 -0.01 9.10 -3.49
N VAL A 201 -1.11 8.36 -3.40
CA VAL A 201 -1.10 6.92 -3.15
C VAL A 201 -2.04 6.24 -4.16
N PRO A 202 -1.56 5.25 -4.94
CA PRO A 202 -2.40 4.50 -5.86
C PRO A 202 -3.61 3.87 -5.14
N HIS A 203 -4.77 3.91 -5.78
CA HIS A 203 -6.03 3.37 -5.26
C HIS A 203 -5.89 1.90 -4.85
N GLU A 204 -5.18 1.12 -5.68
CA GLU A 204 -4.88 -0.30 -5.53
C GLU A 204 -4.08 -0.63 -4.26
N CYS A 205 -3.41 0.37 -3.69
CA CYS A 205 -2.58 0.23 -2.51
C CYS A 205 -3.29 0.62 -1.20
N ILE A 206 -4.56 1.03 -1.28
CA ILE A 206 -5.35 1.51 -0.15
C ILE A 206 -6.30 0.40 0.31
N SER A 207 -6.39 0.17 1.62
CA SER A 207 -7.30 -0.85 2.14
C SER A 207 -8.77 -0.51 1.84
N SER A 208 -9.61 -1.54 1.67
CA SER A 208 -11.06 -1.37 1.45
C SER A 208 -11.72 -0.53 2.54
N ASP A 209 -11.28 -0.67 3.79
CA ASP A 209 -11.78 0.11 4.92
C ASP A 209 -11.48 1.61 4.77
N LEU A 210 -10.27 1.96 4.35
CA LEU A 210 -9.88 3.34 4.10
C LEU A 210 -10.61 3.90 2.87
N VAL A 211 -10.72 3.14 1.78
CA VAL A 211 -11.54 3.53 0.61
C VAL A 211 -12.99 3.80 1.00
N ASN A 212 -13.62 2.90 1.77
CA ASN A 212 -15.00 3.07 2.24
C ASN A 212 -15.15 4.28 3.15
N HIS A 213 -14.14 4.56 3.98
CA HIS A 213 -14.11 5.77 4.79
C HIS A 213 -14.03 7.04 3.94
N LEU A 214 -13.12 7.09 2.95
CA LEU A 214 -12.98 8.22 2.03
C LEU A 214 -14.26 8.48 1.23
N LYS A 215 -14.95 7.43 0.78
CA LYS A 215 -16.27 7.56 0.12
C LYS A 215 -17.32 8.20 1.02
N ARG A 216 -17.35 7.88 2.32
CA ARG A 216 -18.27 8.54 3.28
C ARG A 216 -17.95 10.02 3.47
N LEU A 217 -16.67 10.38 3.34
CA LEU A 217 -16.18 11.75 3.36
C LEU A 217 -16.33 12.45 1.99
N GLN A 218 -17.01 11.82 1.04
CA GLN A 218 -17.20 12.30 -0.34
C GLN A 218 -15.88 12.60 -1.07
N ARG A 219 -14.80 11.93 -0.67
CA ARG A 219 -13.50 12.00 -1.36
C ARG A 219 -13.49 11.00 -2.50
N GLN A 220 -13.11 11.49 -3.67
CA GLN A 220 -13.03 10.69 -4.89
C GLN A 220 -11.57 10.43 -5.22
N ALA A 221 -11.31 9.25 -5.80
CA ALA A 221 -10.01 8.98 -6.39
C ALA A 221 -9.86 9.81 -7.67
N ILE A 222 -8.64 10.26 -7.95
CA ILE A 222 -8.31 11.15 -9.05
C ILE A 222 -7.68 10.31 -10.17
N PRO A 223 -8.06 10.51 -11.44
CA PRO A 223 -7.37 9.90 -12.58
C PRO A 223 -5.89 10.29 -12.61
N ASP A 224 -5.02 9.32 -12.84
CA ASP A 224 -3.59 9.49 -13.03
C ASP A 224 -3.29 9.68 -14.53
N PRO A 225 -3.08 10.91 -15.01
CA PRO A 225 -2.82 11.17 -16.43
C PRO A 225 -1.42 10.72 -16.85
N ASP A 226 -0.47 10.61 -15.92
CA ASP A 226 0.95 10.39 -16.23
C ASP A 226 1.30 8.91 -16.39
N TYR A 227 0.35 8.00 -16.13
CA TYR A 227 0.58 6.57 -16.18
C TYR A 227 -0.17 5.86 -17.31
N ASP A 228 -1.48 5.62 -17.19
CA ASP A 228 -2.28 4.95 -18.24
C ASP A 228 -3.67 5.59 -18.46
N GLY A 229 -3.92 6.74 -17.82
CA GLY A 229 -5.19 7.46 -17.88
C GLY A 229 -6.40 6.73 -17.27
N LYS A 230 -6.20 5.52 -16.73
CA LYS A 230 -7.23 4.68 -16.09
C LYS A 230 -6.96 4.47 -14.61
N SER A 231 -5.69 4.51 -14.22
CA SER A 231 -5.24 4.37 -12.85
C SER A 231 -5.75 5.52 -12.01
N LEU A 232 -6.07 5.21 -10.76
CA LEU A 232 -6.63 6.17 -9.83
C LEU A 232 -5.69 6.31 -8.64
N TYR A 233 -5.59 7.51 -8.07
CA TYR A 233 -4.88 7.74 -6.82
C TYR A 233 -5.75 8.53 -5.84
N TYR A 234 -5.34 8.56 -4.57
CA TYR A 234 -5.86 9.51 -3.60
C TYR A 234 -4.75 10.43 -3.12
N GLU A 235 -5.11 11.67 -2.87
CA GLU A 235 -4.26 12.65 -2.20
C GLU A 235 -4.45 12.59 -0.69
N PHE A 236 -3.34 12.64 0.03
CA PHE A 236 -3.33 12.77 1.48
C PHE A 236 -2.35 13.86 1.92
N ALA A 237 -2.52 14.33 3.14
CA ALA A 237 -1.48 15.07 3.84
C ALA A 237 -0.68 14.11 4.72
N LEU A 238 0.64 14.12 4.58
CA LEU A 238 1.56 13.38 5.44
C LEU A 238 2.29 14.37 6.33
N LYS A 239 2.03 14.33 7.64
CA LYS A 239 2.73 15.15 8.62
C LYS A 239 3.83 14.33 9.29
N LYS A 240 5.06 14.81 9.24
CA LYS A 240 6.21 14.32 9.99
C LYS A 240 6.27 15.03 11.35
N ILE A 241 6.60 14.31 12.40
CA ILE A 241 6.78 14.87 13.74
C ILE A 241 8.11 14.38 14.28
N ASP A 242 8.90 15.29 14.85
CA ASP A 242 10.27 14.98 15.29
C ASP A 242 10.33 14.37 16.69
N LYS A 243 9.32 14.63 17.53
CA LYS A 243 9.26 14.15 18.92
C LYS A 243 8.10 13.21 19.15
N GLU A 244 8.36 12.09 19.81
CA GLU A 244 7.35 11.09 20.15
C GLU A 244 6.20 11.67 20.99
N GLU A 245 6.52 12.49 21.98
CA GLU A 245 5.56 13.08 22.91
C GLU A 245 4.52 13.96 22.19
N ASP A 246 4.97 14.73 21.20
CA ASP A 246 4.12 15.58 20.38
C ASP A 246 3.27 14.73 19.43
N TRP A 247 3.85 13.69 18.84
CA TRP A 247 3.14 12.74 17.99
C TRP A 247 2.05 11.98 18.75
N VAL A 248 2.37 11.47 19.95
CA VAL A 248 1.41 10.79 20.84
C VAL A 248 0.27 11.74 21.21
N ARG A 249 0.58 12.98 21.58
CA ARG A 249 -0.42 13.99 21.93
C ARG A 249 -1.36 14.29 20.76
N GLU A 250 -0.82 14.44 19.56
CA GLU A 250 -1.62 14.72 18.36
C GLU A 250 -2.49 13.53 17.94
N ILE A 251 -2.00 12.30 18.10
CA ILE A 251 -2.82 11.09 17.93
C ILE A 251 -3.98 11.07 18.91
N GLU A 252 -3.74 11.29 20.21
CA GLU A 252 -4.81 11.27 21.20
C GLU A 252 -5.84 12.38 20.96
N PHE A 253 -5.39 13.56 20.52
CA PHE A 253 -6.26 14.64 20.06
C PHE A 253 -7.18 14.16 18.92
N HIS A 254 -6.62 13.61 17.84
CA HIS A 254 -7.43 13.12 16.72
C HIS A 254 -8.32 11.92 17.07
N ARG A 255 -7.90 11.04 17.98
CA ARG A 255 -8.74 9.95 18.48
C ARG A 255 -9.95 10.46 19.23
N ALA A 256 -9.75 11.45 20.11
CA ALA A 256 -10.84 12.08 20.85
C ALA A 256 -11.84 12.77 19.90
N LEU A 257 -11.35 13.42 18.84
CA LEU A 257 -12.19 14.03 17.80
C LEU A 257 -12.94 12.99 16.94
N ARG A 258 -12.35 11.83 16.65
CA ARG A 258 -12.97 10.80 15.81
C ARG A 258 -14.21 10.18 16.46
N ALA A 259 -14.26 10.14 17.79
CA ALA A 259 -15.39 9.61 18.54
C ALA A 259 -16.71 10.40 18.31
N SER A 260 -16.62 11.67 17.92
CA SER A 260 -17.78 12.55 17.73
C SER A 260 -18.22 12.73 16.28
N GLN A 261 -17.45 12.22 15.30
CA GLN A 261 -17.69 12.42 13.85
C GLN A 261 -17.96 13.89 13.47
N THR A 262 -17.26 14.83 14.09
CA THR A 262 -17.51 16.26 13.88
C THR A 262 -17.03 16.70 12.49
N GLU A 263 -17.95 17.18 11.64
CA GLU A 263 -17.63 17.82 10.37
C GLU A 263 -16.81 19.11 10.58
N GLY A 264 -16.03 19.51 9.58
CA GLY A 264 -15.24 20.75 9.63
C GLY A 264 -13.87 20.63 10.33
N ILE A 265 -13.45 19.41 10.73
CA ILE A 265 -12.13 19.13 11.28
C ILE A 265 -11.40 18.10 10.41
N VAL A 266 -10.15 18.39 10.05
CA VAL A 266 -9.30 17.47 9.28
C VAL A 266 -9.09 16.17 10.06
N GLN A 267 -9.36 15.04 9.42
CA GLN A 267 -9.23 13.74 10.07
C GLN A 267 -7.80 13.18 9.96
N CYS A 268 -7.32 12.60 11.06
CA CYS A 268 -6.16 11.71 11.04
C CYS A 268 -6.65 10.32 10.64
N LEU A 269 -6.20 9.88 9.47
CA LEU A 269 -6.56 8.61 8.87
C LEU A 269 -5.70 7.49 9.43
N GLY A 270 -4.44 7.74 9.75
CA GLY A 270 -3.57 6.74 10.35
C GLY A 270 -2.32 7.35 10.94
N SER A 271 -1.58 6.57 11.72
CA SER A 271 -0.29 7.00 12.24
C SER A 271 0.67 5.85 12.43
N TRP A 272 1.93 6.12 12.13
CA TRP A 272 3.00 5.16 12.29
C TRP A 272 4.32 5.82 12.64
N GLU A 273 5.23 5.00 13.14
CA GLU A 273 6.64 5.32 13.29
C GLU A 273 7.47 4.42 12.38
N VAL A 274 8.57 4.96 11.86
CA VAL A 274 9.56 4.22 11.07
C VAL A 274 10.89 4.32 11.80
N GLN A 275 11.47 3.19 12.15
CA GLN A 275 12.82 3.14 12.70
C GLN A 275 13.83 2.99 11.55
N THR A 276 14.77 3.91 11.44
CA THR A 276 15.87 3.84 10.48
C THR A 276 17.19 3.95 11.24
N GLY A 277 17.84 2.80 11.47
CA GLY A 277 19.01 2.72 12.33
C GLY A 277 18.68 3.11 13.78
N THR A 278 19.32 4.16 14.29
CA THR A 278 19.10 4.70 15.64
C THR A 278 18.04 5.80 15.70
N LYS A 279 17.52 6.25 14.55
CA LYS A 279 16.55 7.34 14.48
C LYS A 279 15.15 6.78 14.27
N THR A 280 14.19 7.26 15.06
CA THR A 280 12.77 7.02 14.85
C THR A 280 12.14 8.27 14.25
N GLU A 281 11.32 8.09 13.22
CA GLU A 281 10.57 9.15 12.58
C GLU A 281 9.07 8.88 12.72
N TYR A 282 8.31 9.90 13.11
CA TYR A 282 6.90 9.77 13.42
C TYR A 282 6.05 10.43 12.35
N TYR A 283 4.99 9.75 11.92
CA TYR A 283 4.15 10.17 10.81
C TYR A 283 2.66 10.11 11.17
N LEU A 284 1.92 11.10 10.68
CA LEU A 284 0.46 11.13 10.64
C LEU A 284 0.01 11.20 9.19
N LEU A 285 -0.88 10.29 8.81
CA LEU A 285 -1.63 10.38 7.56
C LEU A 285 -2.94 11.09 7.82
N MET A 286 -3.21 12.14 7.06
CA MET A 286 -4.33 13.03 7.26
C MET A 286 -5.07 13.25 5.93
N GLU A 287 -6.32 13.66 6.01
CA GLU A 287 -7.04 14.15 4.84
C GLU A 287 -6.30 15.34 4.22
N PHE A 288 -6.22 15.37 2.89
CA PHE A 288 -5.67 16.51 2.18
C PHE A 288 -6.73 17.60 2.00
N GLY A 289 -6.41 18.83 2.41
CA GLY A 289 -7.15 20.03 2.06
C GLY A 289 -6.47 20.72 0.89
N TRP A 290 -7.18 20.96 -0.21
CA TRP A 290 -6.62 21.56 -1.42
C TRP A 290 -6.03 22.96 -1.21
N SER A 291 -6.57 23.72 -0.26
CA SER A 291 -6.13 25.09 0.03
C SER A 291 -6.52 25.47 1.46
N ASP A 292 -5.73 26.34 2.08
CA ASP A 292 -6.15 27.02 3.30
C ASP A 292 -7.14 28.15 2.98
N LEU A 293 -7.95 28.57 3.97
CA LEU A 293 -8.99 29.59 3.75
C LEU A 293 -8.43 30.93 3.27
N ASN A 294 -7.23 31.32 3.70
CA ASN A 294 -6.63 32.60 3.29
C ASN A 294 -6.21 32.53 1.81
N GLN A 295 -5.60 31.43 1.38
CA GLN A 295 -5.30 31.20 -0.03
C GLN A 295 -6.59 31.12 -0.87
N TYR A 296 -7.62 30.40 -0.39
CA TYR A 296 -8.93 30.35 -1.05
C TYR A 296 -9.49 31.75 -1.30
N PHE A 297 -9.54 32.62 -0.27
CA PHE A 297 -10.07 33.98 -0.39
C PHE A 297 -9.24 34.89 -1.31
N ARG A 298 -7.95 34.63 -1.46
CA ARG A 298 -7.08 35.38 -2.38
C ARG A 298 -7.26 34.94 -3.82
N SER A 299 -7.50 33.65 -4.05
CA SER A 299 -7.51 33.05 -5.38
C SER A 299 -8.89 32.97 -6.01
N ILE A 300 -9.95 32.91 -5.21
CA ILE A 300 -11.32 32.72 -5.69
C ILE A 300 -12.14 33.98 -5.40
N PRO A 301 -12.75 34.60 -6.43
CA PRO A 301 -13.60 35.77 -6.22
C PRO A 301 -14.80 35.38 -5.35
N PRO A 302 -15.28 36.29 -4.49
CA PRO A 302 -16.44 36.01 -3.65
C PRO A 302 -17.66 35.67 -4.52
N PRO A 303 -18.53 34.75 -4.07
CA PRO A 303 -19.74 34.39 -4.82
C PRO A 303 -20.64 35.62 -5.00
N SER A 304 -21.15 35.83 -6.21
CA SER A 304 -22.03 36.96 -6.56
C SER A 304 -23.49 36.57 -6.71
N ILE A 305 -23.78 35.28 -6.86
CA ILE A 305 -25.13 34.73 -6.99
C ILE A 305 -25.66 34.41 -5.61
N ALA A 306 -26.88 34.86 -5.27
CA ALA A 306 -27.48 34.71 -3.94
C ALA A 306 -27.43 33.27 -3.41
N GLN A 307 -27.73 32.29 -4.28
CA GLN A 307 -27.66 30.86 -3.92
C GLN A 307 -26.23 30.43 -3.54
N HIS A 308 -25.23 30.81 -4.33
CA HIS A 308 -23.83 30.49 -4.05
C HIS A 308 -23.32 31.19 -2.78
N ILE A 309 -23.78 32.42 -2.51
CA ILE A 309 -23.49 33.12 -1.26
C ILE A 309 -24.03 32.33 -0.07
N TYR A 310 -25.30 31.91 -0.14
CA TYR A 310 -25.93 31.10 0.89
C TYR A 310 -25.20 29.76 1.10
N ASP A 311 -24.90 29.03 0.02
CA ASP A 311 -24.23 27.72 0.09
C ASP A 311 -22.80 27.83 0.65
N PHE A 312 -22.08 28.88 0.27
CA PHE A 312 -20.76 29.19 0.82
C PHE A 312 -20.81 29.38 2.33
N TRP A 313 -21.66 30.29 2.82
CA TRP A 313 -21.78 30.57 4.26
C TRP A 313 -22.31 29.36 5.03
N ARG A 314 -23.26 28.62 4.46
CA ARG A 314 -23.75 27.36 5.04
C ARG A 314 -22.62 26.35 5.21
N SER A 315 -21.77 26.19 4.20
CA SER A 315 -20.62 25.27 4.27
C SER A 315 -19.60 25.72 5.31
N LEU A 316 -19.26 27.01 5.33
CA LEU A 316 -18.32 27.59 6.29
C LEU A 316 -18.83 27.54 7.74
N SER A 317 -20.16 27.54 7.93
CA SER A 317 -20.76 27.45 9.26
C SER A 317 -20.42 26.15 10.00
N SER A 318 -19.96 25.10 9.31
CA SER A 318 -19.43 23.86 9.90
C SER A 318 -18.22 24.08 10.82
N VAL A 319 -17.52 25.22 10.67
CA VAL A 319 -16.42 25.61 11.56
C VAL A 319 -16.92 25.90 12.98
N ILE A 320 -18.16 26.40 13.14
CA ILE A 320 -18.72 26.73 14.45
C ILE A 320 -18.91 25.48 15.34
N PRO A 321 -19.62 24.42 14.91
CA PRO A 321 -19.73 23.20 15.70
C PRO A 321 -18.37 22.52 15.88
N ALA A 322 -17.46 22.59 14.90
CA ALA A 322 -16.09 22.11 15.05
C ALA A 322 -15.33 22.80 16.20
N LEU A 323 -15.34 24.14 16.24
CA LEU A 323 -14.70 24.91 17.31
C LEU A 323 -15.35 24.67 18.67
N SER A 324 -16.68 24.64 18.71
CA SER A 324 -17.43 24.30 19.92
C SER A 324 -17.04 22.92 20.44
N HIS A 325 -16.88 21.93 19.54
CA HIS A 325 -16.45 20.59 19.92
C HIS A 325 -15.02 20.59 20.47
N ILE A 326 -14.08 21.27 19.81
CA ILE A 326 -12.68 21.40 20.26
C ILE A 326 -12.61 22.04 21.65
N HIS A 327 -13.35 23.11 21.90
CA HIS A 327 -13.39 23.79 23.21
C HIS A 327 -13.91 22.91 24.34
N ASN A 328 -14.81 21.97 24.01
CA ASN A 328 -15.42 21.06 24.97
C ASN A 328 -14.76 19.67 24.98
N LEU A 329 -13.66 19.48 24.23
CA LEU A 329 -12.98 18.20 24.12
C LEU A 329 -12.29 17.86 25.44
N ALA A 330 -12.69 16.75 26.07
CA ALA A 330 -12.03 16.22 27.25
C ALA A 330 -11.15 15.04 26.87
N ILE A 331 -9.83 15.25 26.82
CA ILE A 331 -8.87 14.16 26.60
C ILE A 331 -8.48 13.61 27.98
N SER A 332 -8.88 12.37 28.26
CA SER A 332 -8.49 11.68 29.48
C SER A 332 -7.04 11.20 29.33
N SER A 333 -6.08 11.88 29.98
CA SER A 333 -4.70 11.39 30.03
C SER A 333 -4.60 10.27 31.07
N ASN A 334 -4.13 9.07 30.68
CA ASN A 334 -3.94 7.94 31.60
C ASN A 334 -2.82 8.15 32.64
N HIS A 335 -2.25 9.36 32.77
CA HIS A 335 -1.20 9.68 33.75
C HIS A 335 -1.53 10.81 34.72
N SER A 336 -2.72 11.41 34.63
CA SER A 336 -3.34 12.22 35.68
C SER A 336 -4.66 12.74 35.12
N SER A 337 -5.69 12.77 35.96
CA SER A 337 -7.01 13.33 35.65
C SER A 337 -6.93 14.85 35.46
N THR A 338 -6.22 15.29 34.43
CA THR A 338 -6.14 16.70 34.02
C THR A 338 -6.97 16.83 32.76
N VAL A 339 -8.16 17.42 32.88
CA VAL A 339 -8.94 17.86 31.73
C VAL A 339 -8.16 18.99 31.08
N VAL A 340 -7.42 18.68 30.02
CA VAL A 340 -6.78 19.71 29.19
C VAL A 340 -7.89 20.37 28.38
N ARG A 341 -8.38 21.52 28.84
CA ARG A 341 -9.24 22.40 28.05
C ARG A 341 -8.35 23.16 27.07
N TYR A 342 -8.53 22.91 25.78
CA TYR A 342 -7.91 23.71 24.74
C TYR A 342 -8.67 25.04 24.66
N TYR A 343 -8.07 26.09 25.21
CA TYR A 343 -8.46 27.46 24.93
C TYR A 343 -7.69 27.88 23.67
N VAL A 344 -8.40 28.02 22.54
CA VAL A 344 -7.85 28.54 21.28
C VAL A 344 -7.77 30.07 21.35
#